data_AF-A0A941XPR8-F1
#
_entry.id   AF-A0A941XPR8-F1
#
_cell.length_a   1.000
_cell.length_b   1.000
_cell.length_c   1.000
_cell.angle_alpha   90.00
_cell.angle_beta   90.00
_cell.angle_gamma   90.00
#
_symmetry.space_group_name_H-M   'P 1'
#
loop_
_entity.id
_entity.type
_entity.pdbx_description
1 polymer ?
#
loop_
_entity_poly.entity_id
_entity_poly.type
_entity_poly.pdbx_seq_one_letter_code
_entity_poly.pdbx_strand_id
1 'polypeptide(L)'
;MLKLKRIFVAMLCMLLALPLCTACGNASQRALVGVWELTDGEDTGYGFGLKFNKDGTMYYGLSSTDMEGNGAMSDEEWEALFEGLGMLYTISYKAKSDTEMDITIKVLGGLGGKESTVVEYQLDGDTLMFDGATYRRVAEK
;
A
#
# COMPACT_ATOMS: atom_id res chain seq x y z
N MET A 1 29.03 -46.50 -6.18
CA MET A 1 27.64 -46.09 -6.55
C MET A 1 26.91 -45.22 -5.51
N LEU A 2 27.35 -45.14 -4.24
CA LEU A 2 26.66 -44.34 -3.21
C LEU A 2 26.94 -42.82 -3.25
N LYS A 3 28.10 -42.38 -3.77
CA LYS A 3 28.47 -40.95 -3.84
C LYS A 3 27.76 -40.17 -4.95
N LEU A 4 27.39 -40.84 -6.06
CA LEU A 4 26.73 -40.20 -7.20
C LEU A 4 25.26 -39.84 -6.89
N LYS A 5 24.58 -40.65 -6.06
CA LYS A 5 23.22 -40.36 -5.58
C LYS A 5 23.15 -39.13 -4.66
N ARG A 6 24.18 -38.89 -3.83
CA ARG A 6 24.21 -37.74 -2.92
C ARG A 6 24.45 -36.41 -3.65
N ILE A 7 25.24 -36.42 -4.73
CA ILE A 7 25.47 -35.24 -5.58
C ILE A 7 24.19 -34.88 -6.34
N PHE A 8 23.44 -35.89 -6.80
CA PHE A 8 22.16 -35.68 -7.51
C PHE A 8 21.09 -35.06 -6.61
N VAL A 9 21.03 -35.46 -5.33
CA VAL A 9 20.08 -34.88 -4.36
C VAL A 9 20.46 -33.45 -3.98
N ALA A 10 21.75 -33.15 -3.82
CA ALA A 10 22.20 -31.79 -3.52
C ALA A 10 21.97 -30.81 -4.70
N MET A 11 22.12 -31.28 -5.93
CA MET A 11 21.86 -30.48 -7.14
C MET A 11 20.36 -30.24 -7.35
N LEU A 12 19.50 -31.20 -7.00
CA LEU A 12 18.04 -31.06 -7.05
C LEU A 12 17.50 -30.08 -6.01
N CYS A 13 18.12 -30.00 -4.82
CA CYS A 13 17.79 -28.98 -3.80
C CYS A 13 18.23 -27.56 -4.22
N MET A 14 19.27 -27.42 -5.04
CA MET A 14 19.73 -26.12 -5.54
C MET A 14 18.92 -25.63 -6.75
N LEU A 15 18.32 -26.55 -7.51
CA LEU A 15 17.39 -26.27 -8.62
C LEU A 15 15.97 -25.92 -8.16
N LEU A 16 15.58 -26.27 -6.92
CA LEU A 16 14.35 -25.82 -6.27
C LEU A 16 14.46 -24.37 -5.72
N ALA A 17 15.63 -23.73 -5.83
CA ALA A 17 15.86 -22.34 -5.43
C ALA A 17 15.83 -21.36 -6.62
N LEU A 18 15.15 -21.71 -7.71
CA LEU A 18 14.84 -20.82 -8.83
C LEU A 18 13.32 -20.76 -9.01
N PRO A 19 12.75 -19.62 -9.43
CA PRO A 19 12.89 -18.24 -8.96
C PRO A 19 11.62 -17.86 -8.18
N LEU A 20 11.73 -17.22 -7.02
CA LEU A 20 10.55 -16.65 -6.35
C LEU A 20 10.02 -15.49 -7.21
N CYS A 21 9.02 -15.82 -8.00
CA CYS A 21 7.89 -14.97 -8.38
C CYS A 21 8.25 -13.52 -8.75
N THR A 22 8.61 -13.29 -10.01
CA THR A 22 8.48 -11.97 -10.67
C THR A 22 7.01 -11.53 -10.90
N ALA A 23 6.07 -12.13 -10.16
CA ALA A 23 4.66 -11.75 -10.09
C ALA A 23 4.27 -11.08 -8.75
N CYS A 24 5.23 -10.88 -7.83
CA CYS A 24 4.98 -10.32 -6.49
C CYS A 24 4.29 -8.96 -6.51
N GLY A 25 4.63 -8.05 -7.44
CA GLY A 25 4.00 -6.72 -7.51
C GLY A 25 2.47 -6.75 -7.67
N ASN A 26 1.92 -7.68 -8.44
CA ASN A 26 0.46 -7.77 -8.68
C ASN A 26 -0.30 -8.50 -7.58
N ALA A 27 0.36 -9.36 -6.81
CA ALA A 27 -0.24 -10.03 -5.65
C ALA A 27 -0.30 -9.05 -4.47
N SER A 28 0.81 -8.36 -4.23
CA SER A 28 0.96 -7.40 -3.13
C SER A 28 0.11 -6.15 -3.34
N GLN A 29 0.00 -5.65 -4.57
CA GLN A 29 -0.96 -4.58 -4.90
C GLN A 29 -2.41 -4.97 -4.63
N ARG A 30 -2.82 -6.21 -4.93
CA ARG A 30 -4.19 -6.67 -4.65
C ARG A 30 -4.50 -6.78 -3.16
N ALA A 31 -3.52 -7.15 -2.34
CA ALA A 31 -3.69 -7.28 -0.89
C ALA A 31 -3.74 -5.93 -0.16
N LEU A 32 -3.19 -4.87 -0.76
CA LEU A 32 -3.26 -3.49 -0.26
C LEU A 32 -4.65 -2.86 -0.44
N VAL A 33 -5.43 -3.30 -1.42
CA VAL A 33 -6.74 -2.72 -1.72
C VAL A 33 -7.63 -2.72 -0.47
N GLY A 34 -8.24 -1.57 -0.19
CA GLY A 34 -9.09 -1.34 0.98
C GLY A 34 -8.77 -0.04 1.71
N VAL A 35 -9.47 0.18 2.82
CA VAL A 35 -9.29 1.32 3.72
C VAL A 35 -8.49 0.90 4.95
N TRP A 36 -7.58 1.77 5.36
CA TRP A 36 -6.63 1.57 6.45
C TRP A 36 -6.67 2.78 7.37
N GLU A 37 -6.73 2.56 8.67
CA GLU A 37 -6.78 3.61 9.69
C GLU A 37 -5.52 3.58 10.57
N LEU A 38 -4.95 4.74 10.85
CA LEU A 38 -3.76 4.89 11.68
C LEU A 38 -4.07 4.41 13.10
N THR A 39 -3.22 3.52 13.62
CA THR A 39 -3.37 2.96 14.98
C THR A 39 -2.20 3.26 15.89
N ASP A 40 -1.02 3.48 15.33
CA ASP A 40 0.20 3.83 16.07
C ASP A 40 1.19 4.56 15.13
N GLY A 41 1.75 5.68 15.59
CA GLY A 41 2.64 6.56 14.83
C GLY A 41 2.38 8.05 15.06
N GLU A 42 3.38 8.89 14.78
CA GLU A 42 3.20 10.33 14.55
C GLU A 42 2.65 10.56 13.13
N ASP A 43 1.99 11.68 12.86
CA ASP A 43 1.46 12.00 11.52
C ASP A 43 2.58 11.93 10.46
N THR A 44 2.57 10.88 9.63
CA THR A 44 3.63 10.56 8.66
C THR A 44 3.52 11.35 7.35
N GLY A 45 2.73 12.43 7.31
CA GLY A 45 2.47 13.19 6.08
C GLY A 45 1.52 12.48 5.11
N TYR A 46 1.21 11.20 5.35
CA TYR A 46 0.14 10.43 4.73
C TYR A 46 -1.11 10.34 5.64
N GLY A 47 -1.17 11.12 6.73
CA GLY A 47 -2.37 11.31 7.53
C GLY A 47 -2.91 10.06 8.24
N PHE A 48 -4.16 10.17 8.68
CA PHE A 48 -4.82 9.21 9.58
C PHE A 48 -5.51 8.05 8.86
N GLY A 49 -5.77 8.16 7.57
CA GLY A 49 -6.45 7.12 6.80
C GLY A 49 -5.86 6.96 5.41
N LEU A 50 -5.74 5.73 4.92
CA LEU A 50 -5.29 5.42 3.56
C LEU A 50 -6.36 4.62 2.83
N LYS A 51 -6.61 4.92 1.56
CA LYS A 51 -7.45 4.10 0.68
C LYS A 51 -6.66 3.72 -0.55
N PHE A 52 -6.47 2.41 -0.76
CA PHE A 52 -5.87 1.87 -1.98
C PHE A 52 -6.95 1.28 -2.87
N ASN A 53 -7.05 1.77 -4.11
CA ASN A 53 -8.05 1.32 -5.07
C ASN A 53 -7.48 0.27 -6.03
N LYS A 54 -8.38 -0.54 -6.60
CA LYS A 54 -8.04 -1.60 -7.56
C LYS A 54 -7.42 -1.07 -8.86
N ASP A 55 -7.69 0.19 -9.20
CA ASP A 55 -7.18 0.85 -10.41
C ASP A 55 -5.76 1.43 -10.25
N GLY A 56 -5.17 1.33 -9.06
CA GLY A 56 -3.84 1.89 -8.76
C GLY A 56 -3.86 3.34 -8.28
N THR A 57 -5.04 3.91 -8.00
CA THR A 57 -5.15 5.20 -7.30
C THR A 57 -5.13 5.00 -5.78
N MET A 58 -4.58 5.99 -5.09
CA MET A 58 -4.52 6.05 -3.64
C MET A 58 -5.13 7.36 -3.16
N TYR A 59 -5.70 7.36 -1.96
CA TYR A 59 -6.02 8.56 -1.23
C TYR A 59 -5.48 8.47 0.19
N TYR A 60 -5.23 9.63 0.78
CA TYR A 60 -5.00 9.71 2.21
C TYR A 60 -5.84 10.80 2.87
N GLY A 61 -6.32 10.50 4.07
CA GLY A 61 -7.16 11.34 4.91
C GLY A 61 -6.33 12.14 5.89
N LEU A 62 -6.53 13.46 5.92
CA LEU A 62 -5.88 14.35 6.87
C LEU A 62 -6.54 14.37 8.27
N SER A 63 -7.64 13.62 8.44
CA SER A 63 -8.39 13.50 9.69
C SER A 63 -8.93 12.08 9.81
N SER A 64 -9.08 11.57 11.03
CA SER A 64 -9.91 10.39 11.34
C SER A 64 -11.29 10.77 11.89
N THR A 65 -11.49 12.04 12.23
CA THR A 65 -12.76 12.56 12.73
C THR A 65 -13.58 13.23 11.63
N ASP A 66 -14.91 13.19 11.77
CA ASP A 66 -15.86 13.93 10.94
C ASP A 66 -15.51 15.43 10.84
N MET A 67 -16.17 16.15 9.93
CA MET A 67 -15.89 17.56 9.67
C MET A 67 -16.15 18.47 10.89
N GLU A 68 -16.89 17.99 11.89
CA GLU A 68 -17.19 18.68 13.13
C GLU A 68 -16.27 18.26 14.30
N GLY A 69 -15.42 17.25 14.10
CA GLY A 69 -14.51 16.69 15.10
C GLY A 69 -15.17 15.76 16.12
N ASN A 70 -16.36 15.24 15.84
CA ASN A 70 -17.24 14.62 16.85
C ASN A 70 -17.22 13.09 16.88
N GLY A 71 -16.64 12.42 15.88
CA GLY A 71 -16.59 10.96 15.80
C GLY A 71 -15.87 10.47 14.55
N ALA A 72 -15.82 9.15 14.34
CA ALA A 72 -15.21 8.58 13.13
C ALA A 72 -16.03 8.94 11.88
N MET A 73 -15.34 9.27 10.79
CA MET A 73 -15.98 9.56 9.50
C MET A 73 -16.82 8.39 8.97
N SER A 74 -17.98 8.69 8.41
CA SER A 74 -18.77 7.72 7.64
C SER A 74 -18.13 7.40 6.29
N ASP A 75 -18.57 6.32 5.63
CA ASP A 75 -18.10 5.94 4.30
C ASP A 75 -18.35 7.07 3.28
N GLU A 76 -19.52 7.73 3.37
CA GLU A 76 -19.86 8.86 2.49
C GLU A 76 -18.97 10.09 2.73
N GLU A 77 -18.61 10.37 3.99
CA GLU A 77 -17.70 11.47 4.33
C GLU A 77 -16.29 11.20 3.80
N TRP A 78 -15.83 9.95 3.93
CA TRP A 78 -14.58 9.50 3.33
C TRP A 78 -14.58 9.66 1.80
N GLU A 79 -15.65 9.23 1.14
CA GLU A 79 -15.80 9.38 -0.32
C GLU A 79 -15.78 10.85 -0.74
N ALA A 80 -16.55 11.72 -0.08
CA ALA A 80 -16.58 13.15 -0.39
C ALA A 80 -15.22 13.83 -0.18
N LEU A 81 -14.49 13.48 0.90
CA LEU A 81 -13.13 13.96 1.14
C LEU A 81 -12.20 13.54 0.00
N PHE A 82 -12.23 12.27 -0.40
CA PHE A 82 -11.37 11.74 -1.45
C PHE A 82 -11.70 12.31 -2.84
N GLU A 83 -12.97 12.55 -3.16
CA GLU A 83 -13.37 13.23 -4.39
C GLU A 83 -12.85 14.67 -4.43
N GLY A 84 -13.01 15.43 -3.33
CA GLY A 84 -12.53 16.81 -3.23
C GLY A 84 -11.00 16.90 -3.37
N LEU A 85 -10.26 16.00 -2.72
CA LEU A 85 -8.81 15.91 -2.86
C LEU A 85 -8.40 15.48 -4.28
N GLY A 86 -9.16 14.57 -4.89
CA GLY A 86 -8.96 14.07 -6.25
C GLY A 86 -9.03 15.16 -7.33
N MET A 87 -9.76 16.25 -7.08
CA MET A 87 -9.80 17.42 -7.97
C MET A 87 -8.49 18.21 -7.97
N LEU A 88 -7.75 18.20 -6.84
CA LEU A 88 -6.53 18.97 -6.65
C LEU A 88 -5.29 18.14 -6.96
N TYR A 89 -5.30 16.87 -6.57
CA TYR A 89 -4.18 15.95 -6.71
C TYR A 89 -4.64 14.59 -7.20
N THR A 90 -3.81 13.95 -8.01
CA THR A 90 -3.94 12.52 -8.30
C THR A 90 -2.76 11.80 -7.68
N ILE A 91 -3.04 10.86 -6.77
CA ILE A 91 -2.02 9.99 -6.17
C ILE A 91 -2.20 8.61 -6.77
N SER A 92 -1.15 8.09 -7.39
CA SER A 92 -1.12 6.74 -7.92
C SER A 92 -0.02 5.94 -7.24
N TYR A 93 -0.31 4.67 -6.94
CA TYR A 93 0.63 3.76 -6.32
C TYR A 93 0.89 2.56 -7.22
N LYS A 94 2.10 1.99 -7.12
CA LYS A 94 2.47 0.74 -7.80
C LYS A 94 3.47 -0.04 -6.97
N ALA A 95 3.06 -1.22 -6.48
CA ALA A 95 3.97 -2.11 -5.78
C ALA A 95 5.10 -2.58 -6.71
N LYS A 96 6.36 -2.40 -6.28
CA LYS A 96 7.56 -2.90 -6.97
C LYS A 96 7.93 -4.30 -6.50
N SER A 97 7.80 -4.51 -5.20
CA SER A 97 8.11 -5.75 -4.48
C SER A 97 7.09 -5.95 -3.36
N ASP A 98 7.36 -6.87 -2.43
CA ASP A 98 6.53 -7.06 -1.24
C ASP A 98 6.80 -6.00 -0.15
N THR A 99 7.83 -5.17 -0.34
CA THR A 99 8.29 -4.20 0.67
C THR A 99 8.44 -2.77 0.16
N GLU A 100 8.33 -2.56 -1.15
CA GLU A 100 8.52 -1.23 -1.77
C GLU A 100 7.44 -0.94 -2.80
N MET A 101 6.98 0.31 -2.84
CA MET A 101 6.08 0.81 -3.87
C MET A 101 6.50 2.19 -4.38
N ASP A 102 6.22 2.47 -5.66
CA ASP A 102 6.23 3.84 -6.16
C ASP A 102 4.93 4.53 -5.74
N ILE A 103 5.05 5.74 -5.19
CA ILE A 103 3.96 6.70 -5.07
C ILE A 103 4.25 7.85 -6.01
N THR A 104 3.24 8.25 -6.77
CA THR A 104 3.34 9.39 -7.68
C THR A 104 2.19 10.35 -7.40
N ILE A 105 2.54 11.61 -7.12
CA ILE A 105 1.60 12.70 -6.90
C ILE A 105 1.63 13.62 -8.13
N LYS A 106 0.46 13.93 -8.67
CA LYS A 106 0.27 14.91 -9.74
C LYS A 106 -0.61 16.03 -9.24
N VAL A 107 -0.12 17.26 -9.28
CA VAL A 107 -0.88 18.45 -8.90
C VAL A 107 -1.66 18.95 -10.12
N LEU A 108 -2.98 19.17 -9.98
CA LEU A 108 -3.87 19.64 -11.05
C LEU A 108 -3.70 18.84 -12.36
N GLY A 109 -3.78 17.50 -12.27
CA GLY A 109 -3.56 16.62 -13.42
C GLY A 109 -2.13 16.60 -13.97
N GLY A 110 -1.17 17.22 -13.28
CA GLY A 110 0.23 17.33 -13.66
C GLY A 110 0.66 18.75 -14.07
N LEU A 111 -0.27 19.69 -14.20
CA LEU A 111 0.04 21.09 -14.54
C LEU A 111 0.81 21.81 -13.42
N GLY A 112 0.54 21.45 -12.16
CA GLY A 112 1.28 21.96 -11.00
C GLY A 112 2.56 21.17 -10.68
N GLY A 113 2.93 20.21 -11.53
CA GLY A 113 4.07 19.33 -11.33
C GLY A 113 3.69 17.88 -11.04
N LYS A 114 4.71 17.04 -11.07
CA LYS A 114 4.65 15.60 -10.80
C LYS A 114 5.85 15.23 -9.96
N GLU A 115 5.60 14.55 -8.86
CA GLU A 115 6.64 13.99 -7.99
C GLU A 115 6.42 12.49 -7.84
N SER A 116 7.52 11.75 -7.79
CA SER A 116 7.52 10.31 -7.55
C SER A 116 8.52 9.97 -6.46
N THR A 117 8.08 9.20 -5.48
CA THR A 117 8.90 8.70 -4.38
C THR A 117 8.73 7.19 -4.24
N VAL A 118 9.74 6.54 -3.67
CA VAL A 118 9.66 5.13 -3.28
C VAL A 118 9.37 5.09 -1.80
N VAL A 119 8.30 4.38 -1.42
CA VAL A 119 7.91 4.19 -0.03
C VAL A 119 8.09 2.73 0.35
N GLU A 120 8.70 2.52 1.51
CA GLU A 120 8.77 1.22 2.16
C GLU A 120 7.45 0.91 2.87
N TYR A 121 7.01 -0.34 2.74
CA TYR A 121 5.83 -0.82 3.43
C TYR A 121 6.00 -2.27 3.86
N GLN A 122 5.20 -2.72 4.83
CA GLN A 122 5.09 -4.13 5.20
C GLN A 122 3.63 -4.47 5.42
N LEU A 123 3.18 -5.59 4.86
CA LEU A 123 1.81 -6.05 4.95
C LEU A 123 1.75 -7.40 5.67
N ASP A 124 1.06 -7.45 6.81
CA ASP A 124 0.78 -8.66 7.57
C ASP A 124 -0.73 -8.76 7.85
N GLY A 125 -1.45 -9.36 6.90
CA GLY A 125 -2.90 -9.51 6.95
C GLY A 125 -3.65 -8.16 6.99
N ASP A 126 -4.10 -7.81 8.19
CA ASP A 126 -4.84 -6.58 8.48
C ASP A 126 -3.99 -5.48 9.13
N THR A 127 -2.68 -5.70 9.26
CA THR A 127 -1.71 -4.68 9.67
C THR A 127 -0.89 -4.23 8.47
N LEU A 128 -0.82 -2.91 8.27
CA LEU A 128 0.01 -2.26 7.27
C LEU A 128 0.98 -1.33 7.99
N MET A 129 2.29 -1.58 7.88
CA MET A 129 3.29 -0.57 8.17
C MET A 129 3.58 0.21 6.90
N PHE A 130 3.48 1.53 6.94
CA PHE A 130 3.62 2.40 5.78
C PHE A 130 4.33 3.68 6.17
N ASP A 131 5.49 3.92 5.56
CA ASP A 131 6.36 5.08 5.85
C ASP A 131 6.61 5.32 7.36
N GLY A 132 6.82 4.25 8.11
CA GLY A 132 7.08 4.31 9.55
C GLY A 132 5.84 4.41 10.46
N ALA A 133 4.63 4.56 9.91
CA ALA A 133 3.37 4.49 10.66
C ALA A 133 2.72 3.12 10.55
N THR A 134 1.90 2.76 11.54
CA THR A 134 1.14 1.51 11.58
C THR A 134 -0.35 1.76 11.42
N TYR A 135 -0.92 1.15 10.39
CA TYR A 135 -2.33 1.20 10.04
C TYR A 135 -3.00 -0.16 10.21
N ARG A 136 -4.30 -0.15 10.50
CA ARG A 136 -5.16 -1.33 10.59
C ARG A 136 -6.24 -1.28 9.54
N ARG A 137 -6.55 -2.42 8.92
CA ARG A 137 -7.63 -2.53 7.94
C ARG A 137 -8.98 -2.22 8.61
N VAL A 138 -9.76 -1.34 7.99
CA VAL A 138 -11.16 -1.10 8.35
C VAL A 138 -11.99 -2.22 7.74
N ALA A 139 -12.82 -2.89 8.55
CA ALA A 139 -13.70 -3.93 8.05
C ALA A 139 -14.73 -3.34 7.08
N GLU A 140 -14.80 -3.85 5.85
CA GLU A 140 -15.93 -3.57 4.95
C GLU A 140 -17.20 -4.13 5.61
N LYS A 141 -18.19 -3.26 5.89
CA LYS A 141 -19.47 -3.65 6.48
C LYS A 141 -20.42 -4.27 5.44
#